data_AF-A0A1B8YHL6-F1
#
_entry.id   AF-A0A1B8YHL6-F1
#
_cell.length_a   1.000
_cell.length_b   1.000
_cell.length_c   1.000
_cell.angle_alpha   90.00
_cell.angle_beta   90.00
_cell.angle_gamma   90.00
#
_symmetry.space_group_name_H-M   'P 1'
#
loop_
_entity.id
_entity.type
_entity.pdbx_description
1 polymer ?
#
loop_
_entity_poly.entity_id
_entity_poly.type
_entity_poly.pdbx_seq_one_letter_code
_entity_poly.pdbx_strand_id
1 'polypeptide(L)'
;MNIERKEENNGDALRSMYRQSIEFQPGLPNDATLAERIMWEANPNDYAWRHQYLENVPHSLAIYLATRYANIFNQSGRRRANTFLRQFCENVLPRLKLVSEQYEFRHIVSGVMPFPFIESLEQLPTLGRKEIKQLAHEIARFMAESYDQYVEQALQNEQDACRRLIHVYTRLAKLTQQAGTIAPYWQQFVKGRIKPTEDQLCAGLLRMMSDP
;
A
#
# COMPACT_ATOMS: atom_id res chain seq x y z
N MET A 1 -19.71 -41.73 -23.77
CA MET A 1 -20.09 -40.62 -22.89
C MET A 1 -19.02 -40.54 -21.80
N ASN A 2 -17.97 -39.76 -22.05
CA ASN A 2 -16.85 -39.62 -21.12
C ASN A 2 -17.27 -38.66 -20.00
N ILE A 3 -17.39 -39.18 -18.79
CA ILE A 3 -17.57 -38.37 -17.59
C ILE A 3 -16.17 -37.90 -17.22
N GLU A 4 -15.86 -36.65 -17.56
CA GLU A 4 -14.69 -35.94 -17.04
C GLU A 4 -14.80 -35.94 -15.51
N ARG A 5 -13.99 -36.77 -14.85
CA ARG A 5 -13.72 -36.61 -13.42
C ARG A 5 -12.88 -35.34 -13.30
N LYS A 6 -13.52 -34.24 -12.94
CA LYS A 6 -12.81 -33.07 -12.42
C LYS A 6 -12.01 -33.55 -11.22
N GLU A 7 -10.69 -33.54 -11.35
CA GLU A 7 -9.78 -33.67 -10.22
C GLU A 7 -10.05 -32.49 -9.29
N GLU A 8 -10.85 -32.73 -8.25
CA GLU A 8 -10.96 -31.79 -7.13
C GLU A 8 -9.60 -31.75 -6.44
N ASN A 9 -8.82 -30.72 -6.76
CA ASN A 9 -7.61 -30.40 -6.02
C ASN A 9 -7.98 -30.28 -4.54
N ASN A 10 -7.36 -31.07 -3.66
CA ASN A 10 -7.57 -31.01 -2.20
C ASN A 10 -7.47 -29.57 -1.62
N GLY A 11 -6.75 -28.66 -2.30
CA GLY A 11 -6.69 -27.24 -1.94
C GLY A 11 -7.98 -26.44 -2.19
N ASP A 12 -8.79 -26.82 -3.19
CA ASP A 12 -10.06 -26.16 -3.51
C ASP A 12 -11.18 -26.62 -2.58
N ALA A 13 -11.17 -27.87 -2.13
CA ALA A 13 -12.06 -28.38 -1.08
C ALA A 13 -11.77 -27.73 0.28
N LEU A 14 -10.50 -27.55 0.65
CA LEU A 14 -10.14 -26.82 1.87
C LEU A 14 -10.55 -25.34 1.77
N ARG A 15 -10.33 -24.70 0.62
CA ARG A 15 -10.76 -23.31 0.38
C ARG A 15 -12.28 -23.15 0.36
N SER A 16 -13.04 -24.13 -0.14
CA SER A 16 -14.50 -24.11 -0.10
C SER A 16 -15.04 -24.35 1.31
N MET A 17 -14.43 -25.23 2.10
CA MET A 17 -14.75 -25.41 3.51
C MET A 17 -14.42 -24.17 4.36
N TYR A 18 -13.28 -23.52 4.10
CA TYR A 18 -12.93 -22.22 4.70
C TYR A 18 -13.88 -21.11 4.23
N ARG A 19 -14.34 -21.09 2.97
CA ARG A 19 -15.38 -20.14 2.51
C ARG A 19 -16.73 -20.39 3.16
N GLN A 20 -17.12 -21.65 3.34
CA GLN A 20 -18.36 -22.03 4.02
C GLN A 20 -18.34 -21.68 5.52
N SER A 21 -17.18 -21.79 6.18
CA SER A 21 -17.01 -21.32 7.57
C SER A 21 -16.99 -19.79 7.70
N ILE A 22 -16.59 -19.09 6.63
CA ILE A 22 -16.66 -17.62 6.52
C ILE A 22 -18.12 -17.15 6.32
N GLU A 23 -18.94 -17.87 5.57
CA GLU A 23 -20.33 -17.47 5.24
C GLU A 23 -21.36 -17.72 6.34
N PHE A 24 -21.11 -18.62 7.29
CA PHE A 24 -22.08 -18.94 8.37
C PHE A 24 -21.45 -18.86 9.77
N GLN A 25 -21.29 -17.62 10.27
CA GLN A 25 -21.05 -17.36 11.69
C GLN A 25 -22.25 -16.58 12.28
N PRO A 26 -23.23 -17.26 12.90
CA PRO A 26 -24.41 -16.59 13.43
C PRO A 26 -24.01 -15.60 14.53
N GLY A 27 -24.35 -14.32 14.33
CA GLY A 27 -24.07 -13.23 15.28
C GLY A 27 -22.87 -12.35 14.96
N LEU A 28 -22.05 -12.69 13.95
CA LEU A 28 -21.00 -11.81 13.46
C LEU A 28 -21.54 -10.88 12.35
N PRO A 29 -21.21 -9.58 12.34
CA PRO A 29 -21.56 -8.68 11.25
C PRO A 29 -21.01 -9.15 9.89
N ASN A 30 -21.79 -8.97 8.81
CA ASN A 30 -21.41 -9.42 7.47
C ASN A 30 -20.18 -8.69 6.92
N ASP A 31 -19.92 -7.48 7.39
CA ASP A 31 -18.79 -6.61 7.07
C ASP A 31 -17.55 -6.87 7.95
N ALA A 32 -17.60 -7.84 8.86
CA ALA A 32 -16.48 -8.16 9.73
C ALA A 32 -15.23 -8.58 8.91
N THR A 33 -14.10 -8.01 9.30
CA THR A 33 -12.80 -8.26 8.70
C THR A 33 -12.33 -9.71 8.94
N LEU A 34 -11.38 -10.19 8.13
CA LEU A 34 -10.80 -11.51 8.32
C LEU A 34 -10.21 -11.72 9.73
N ALA A 35 -9.58 -10.67 10.29
CA ALA A 35 -9.04 -10.70 11.64
C ALA A 35 -10.13 -10.90 12.70
N GLU A 36 -11.26 -10.20 12.55
CA GLU A 36 -12.40 -10.33 13.46
C GLU A 36 -13.05 -11.71 13.38
N ARG A 37 -13.12 -12.30 12.18
CA ARG A 37 -13.61 -13.68 11.98
C ARG A 37 -12.75 -14.71 12.69
N ILE A 38 -11.41 -14.63 12.53
CA ILE A 38 -10.46 -15.51 13.24
C ILE A 38 -10.64 -15.39 14.75
N MET A 39 -10.79 -14.16 15.24
CA MET A 39 -11.01 -13.90 16.65
C MET A 39 -12.38 -14.40 17.13
N TRP A 40 -13.43 -14.26 16.32
CA TRP A 40 -14.78 -14.73 16.62
C TRP A 40 -14.83 -16.24 16.81
N GLU A 41 -14.17 -17.01 15.92
CA GLU A 41 -14.06 -18.47 16.05
C GLU A 41 -13.45 -18.90 17.39
N ALA A 42 -12.45 -18.18 17.89
CA ALA A 42 -11.83 -18.47 19.17
C ALA A 42 -12.71 -18.07 20.37
N ASN A 43 -13.37 -16.91 20.31
CA ASN A 43 -14.15 -16.37 21.43
C ASN A 43 -15.24 -15.40 20.95
N PRO A 44 -16.48 -15.83 20.74
CA PRO A 44 -17.58 -14.95 20.30
C PRO A 44 -17.95 -13.88 21.34
N ASN A 45 -17.81 -14.18 22.63
CA ASN A 45 -18.35 -13.37 23.72
C ASN A 45 -17.65 -12.01 23.89
N ASP A 46 -16.41 -11.87 23.42
CA ASP A 46 -15.60 -10.65 23.56
C ASP A 46 -15.53 -9.81 22.28
N TYR A 47 -16.48 -9.95 21.37
CA TYR A 47 -16.47 -9.22 20.09
C TYR A 47 -16.36 -7.70 20.26
N ALA A 48 -17.32 -7.08 20.96
CA ALA A 48 -17.33 -5.63 21.18
C ALA A 48 -16.05 -5.13 21.87
N TRP A 49 -15.53 -5.89 22.83
CA TRP A 49 -14.31 -5.53 23.55
C TRP A 49 -13.03 -5.62 22.68
N ARG A 50 -12.98 -6.49 21.65
CA ARG A 50 -11.80 -6.60 20.77
C ARG A 50 -11.86 -5.64 19.60
N HIS A 51 -13.07 -5.34 19.12
CA HIS A 51 -13.29 -4.42 18.00
C HIS A 51 -12.60 -3.06 18.23
N GLN A 52 -12.71 -2.50 19.44
CA GLN A 52 -12.05 -1.24 19.82
C GLN A 52 -10.52 -1.23 19.63
N TYR A 53 -9.88 -2.40 19.68
CA TYR A 53 -8.43 -2.53 19.53
C TYR A 53 -8.01 -2.79 18.08
N LEU A 54 -8.91 -3.33 17.24
CA LEU A 54 -8.62 -3.66 15.85
C LEU A 54 -8.99 -2.52 14.89
N GLU A 55 -9.95 -1.66 15.26
CA GLU A 55 -10.45 -0.56 14.43
C GLU A 55 -9.33 0.33 13.86
N ASN A 56 -8.29 0.60 14.68
CA ASN A 56 -7.19 1.50 14.31
C ASN A 56 -5.92 0.76 13.87
N VAL A 57 -6.00 -0.55 13.62
CA VAL A 57 -4.84 -1.38 13.27
C VAL A 57 -4.84 -1.69 11.78
N PRO A 58 -3.73 -1.46 11.07
CA PRO A 58 -3.60 -1.86 9.66
C PRO A 58 -3.90 -3.35 9.45
N HIS A 59 -4.53 -3.69 8.33
CA HIS A 59 -5.04 -5.05 8.08
C HIS A 59 -3.99 -6.16 8.24
N SER A 60 -2.75 -5.90 7.79
CA SER A 60 -1.61 -6.81 7.93
C SER A 60 -1.28 -7.16 9.38
N LEU A 61 -1.32 -6.16 10.28
CA LEU A 61 -1.10 -6.35 11.71
C LEU A 61 -2.32 -6.94 12.41
N ALA A 62 -3.53 -6.59 11.97
CA ALA A 62 -4.77 -7.12 12.51
C ALA A 62 -4.84 -8.65 12.35
N ILE A 63 -4.48 -9.18 11.17
CA ILE A 63 -4.41 -10.63 10.94
C ILE A 63 -3.42 -11.29 11.90
N TYR A 64 -2.20 -10.75 12.01
CA TYR A 64 -1.20 -11.29 12.93
C TYR A 64 -1.68 -11.33 14.39
N LEU A 65 -2.31 -10.24 14.84
CA LEU A 65 -2.87 -10.16 16.19
C LEU A 65 -3.98 -11.17 16.40
N ALA A 66 -4.87 -11.34 15.42
CA ALA A 66 -5.95 -12.32 15.46
C ALA A 66 -5.43 -13.75 15.57
N THR A 67 -4.48 -14.15 14.72
CA THR A 67 -3.89 -15.49 14.76
C THR A 67 -3.17 -15.73 16.09
N ARG A 68 -2.39 -14.75 16.57
CA ARG A 68 -1.68 -14.89 17.84
C ARG A 68 -2.62 -14.92 19.05
N TYR A 69 -3.68 -14.10 19.03
CA TYR A 69 -4.73 -14.13 20.05
C TYR A 69 -5.41 -15.50 20.13
N ALA A 70 -5.85 -16.05 18.98
CA ALA A 70 -6.52 -17.34 18.92
C ALA A 70 -5.63 -18.47 19.47
N ASN A 71 -4.33 -18.44 19.13
CA ASN A 71 -3.36 -19.41 19.67
C ASN A 71 -3.21 -19.31 21.19
N ILE A 72 -3.08 -18.10 21.75
CA ILE A 72 -2.96 -17.91 23.20
C ILE A 72 -4.27 -18.29 23.89
N PHE A 73 -5.41 -18.00 23.29
CA PHE A 73 -6.73 -18.35 23.83
C PHE A 73 -6.86 -19.87 23.97
N ASN A 74 -6.52 -20.62 22.91
CA ASN A 74 -6.59 -22.08 22.92
C ASN A 74 -5.61 -22.72 23.93
N GLN A 75 -4.42 -22.12 24.13
CA GLN A 75 -3.40 -22.69 25.02
C GLN A 75 -3.53 -22.29 26.48
N SER A 76 -3.95 -21.05 26.74
CA SER A 76 -3.85 -20.40 28.06
C SER A 76 -5.13 -19.71 28.52
N GLY A 77 -6.20 -19.81 27.72
CA GLY A 77 -7.51 -19.28 28.05
C GLY A 77 -7.64 -17.76 27.87
N ARG A 78 -8.89 -17.31 28.03
CA ARG A 78 -9.36 -15.94 27.83
C ARG A 78 -8.50 -14.87 28.50
N ARG A 79 -8.11 -15.08 29.76
CA ARG A 79 -7.38 -14.08 30.55
C ARG A 79 -6.05 -13.72 29.90
N ARG A 80 -5.22 -14.72 29.53
CA ARG A 80 -3.91 -14.46 28.92
C ARG A 80 -4.05 -13.85 27.52
N ALA A 81 -5.02 -14.31 26.73
CA ALA A 81 -5.25 -13.77 25.40
C ALA A 81 -5.65 -12.28 25.44
N ASN A 82 -6.55 -11.92 26.36
CA ASN A 82 -6.98 -10.53 26.53
C ASN A 82 -5.85 -9.65 27.11
N THR A 83 -5.02 -10.17 28.03
CA THR A 83 -3.83 -9.45 28.52
C THR A 83 -2.83 -9.18 27.40
N PHE A 84 -2.55 -10.17 26.54
CA PHE A 84 -1.68 -9.99 25.38
C PHE A 84 -2.18 -8.87 24.46
N LEU A 85 -3.47 -8.91 24.09
CA LEU A 85 -4.06 -7.93 23.18
C LEU A 85 -3.96 -6.50 23.75
N ARG A 86 -4.32 -6.32 25.04
CA ARG A 86 -4.20 -5.02 25.72
C ARG A 86 -2.76 -4.52 25.73
N GLN A 87 -1.81 -5.34 26.20
CA GLN A 87 -0.41 -4.93 26.32
C GLN A 87 0.22 -4.66 24.96
N PHE A 88 -0.12 -5.44 23.93
CA PHE A 88 0.39 -5.21 22.59
C PHE A 88 -0.12 -3.87 22.05
N CYS A 89 -1.43 -3.62 22.14
CA CYS A 89 -2.02 -2.36 21.67
C CYS A 89 -1.47 -1.14 22.43
N GLU A 90 -1.33 -1.22 23.76
CA GLU A 90 -0.75 -0.13 24.57
C GLU A 90 0.68 0.23 24.14
N ASN A 91 1.50 -0.77 23.77
CA ASN A 91 2.90 -0.55 23.39
C ASN A 91 3.08 -0.18 21.91
N VAL A 92 2.27 -0.78 21.03
CA VAL A 92 2.48 -0.69 19.58
C VAL A 92 1.66 0.44 18.96
N LEU A 93 0.43 0.71 19.42
CA LEU A 93 -0.41 1.76 18.83
C LEU A 93 0.26 3.15 18.88
N PRO A 94 0.87 3.60 20.00
CA PRO A 94 1.54 4.90 20.02
C PRO A 94 2.70 4.98 19.03
N ARG A 95 3.48 3.91 18.89
CA ARG A 95 4.60 3.85 17.95
C ARG A 95 4.11 3.81 16.51
N LEU A 96 3.04 3.07 16.25
CA LEU A 96 2.40 2.99 14.94
C LEU A 96 1.90 4.38 14.52
N LYS A 97 1.26 5.13 15.42
CA LYS A 97 0.88 6.53 15.16
C LYS A 97 2.08 7.40 14.79
N LEU A 98 3.17 7.34 15.55
CA LEU A 98 4.38 8.10 15.24
C LEU A 98 4.97 7.76 13.86
N VAL A 99 4.99 6.47 13.50
CA VAL A 99 5.47 6.02 12.18
C VAL A 99 4.49 6.45 11.09
N SER A 100 3.19 6.30 11.30
CA SER A 100 2.16 6.77 10.36
C SER A 100 2.26 8.27 10.11
N GLU A 101 2.48 9.09 11.14
CA GLU A 101 2.70 10.54 11.02
C GLU A 101 4.02 10.86 10.30
N GLN A 102 5.10 10.12 10.60
CA GLN A 102 6.40 10.31 9.96
C GLN A 102 6.35 10.02 8.45
N TYR A 103 5.59 9.00 8.05
CA TYR A 103 5.45 8.55 6.67
C TYR A 103 4.11 8.97 6.05
N GLU A 104 3.43 9.94 6.66
CA GLU A 104 2.19 10.48 6.12
C GLU A 104 2.46 11.04 4.72
N PHE A 105 1.61 10.64 3.79
CA PHE A 105 1.73 11.07 2.40
C PHE A 105 1.34 12.55 2.29
N ARG A 106 2.33 13.42 2.11
CA ARG A 106 2.12 14.86 1.94
C ARG A 106 1.85 15.18 0.48
N HIS A 107 0.60 15.41 0.14
CA HIS A 107 0.18 15.84 -1.19
C HIS A 107 0.83 17.18 -1.58
N ILE A 108 1.57 17.19 -2.68
CA ILE A 108 2.02 18.44 -3.31
C ILE A 108 1.24 18.56 -4.62
N VAL A 109 0.09 19.24 -4.63
CA VAL A 109 -0.68 19.43 -5.88
C VAL A 109 -0.02 20.51 -6.73
N SER A 110 0.39 20.17 -7.96
CA SER A 110 1.01 21.09 -8.92
C SER A 110 0.12 21.33 -10.15
N GLY A 111 -1.14 21.72 -9.94
CA GLY A 111 -2.02 22.26 -11.00
C GLY A 111 -2.48 21.32 -12.14
N VAL A 112 -3.50 21.83 -12.87
CA VAL A 112 -4.31 21.39 -14.04
C VAL A 112 -4.76 19.91 -14.15
N MET A 113 -4.01 18.90 -13.69
CA MET A 113 -4.49 17.52 -13.60
C MET A 113 -4.26 16.95 -12.19
N PRO A 114 -5.29 16.43 -11.51
CA PRO A 114 -5.10 15.77 -10.23
C PRO A 114 -4.27 14.51 -10.45
N PHE A 115 -3.22 14.35 -9.65
CA PHE A 115 -2.44 13.12 -9.62
C PHE A 115 -3.38 11.97 -9.22
N PRO A 116 -3.58 10.94 -10.08
CA PRO A 116 -4.73 10.04 -9.93
C PRO A 116 -4.56 9.03 -8.78
N PHE A 117 -3.38 8.95 -8.18
CA PHE A 117 -3.04 7.94 -7.17
C PHE A 117 -3.13 8.44 -5.73
N ILE A 118 -3.65 9.65 -5.51
CA ILE A 118 -3.75 10.29 -4.19
C ILE A 118 -4.42 9.36 -3.16
N GLU A 119 -5.62 8.86 -3.46
CA GLU A 119 -6.38 8.00 -2.53
C GLU A 119 -5.68 6.67 -2.27
N SER A 120 -5.11 6.06 -3.33
CA SER A 120 -4.37 4.81 -3.21
C SER A 120 -3.10 4.95 -2.38
N LEU A 121 -2.44 6.12 -2.45
CA LEU A 121 -1.23 6.41 -1.69
C LEU A 121 -1.52 6.71 -0.23
N GLU A 122 -2.63 7.38 0.08
CA GLU A 122 -3.12 7.53 1.46
C GLU A 122 -3.43 6.19 2.12
N GLN A 123 -3.93 5.23 1.33
CA GLN A 123 -4.26 3.89 1.80
C GLN A 123 -3.08 2.91 1.76
N LEU A 124 -1.85 3.33 1.44
CA LEU A 124 -0.67 2.45 1.43
C LEU A 124 -0.54 1.53 2.66
N PRO A 125 -0.82 1.96 3.91
CA PRO A 125 -0.71 1.09 5.08
C PRO A 125 -1.71 -0.08 5.08
N THR A 126 -2.84 0.05 4.40
CA THR A 126 -3.89 -0.98 4.33
C THR A 126 -3.68 -1.94 3.16
N LEU A 127 -2.94 -1.53 2.13
CA LEU A 127 -2.70 -2.33 0.93
C LEU A 127 -1.81 -3.55 1.19
N GLY A 128 -2.18 -4.67 0.55
CA GLY A 128 -1.40 -5.89 0.53
C GLY A 128 -0.23 -5.82 -0.47
N ARG A 129 0.72 -6.76 -0.37
CA ARG A 129 1.92 -6.79 -1.23
C ARG A 129 1.62 -6.80 -2.74
N LYS A 130 0.54 -7.48 -3.15
CA LYS A 130 0.14 -7.54 -4.58
C LYS A 130 -0.40 -6.19 -5.05
N GLU A 131 -1.22 -5.55 -4.23
CA GLU A 131 -1.81 -4.24 -4.52
C GLU A 131 -0.74 -3.15 -4.56
N ILE A 132 0.23 -3.17 -3.64
CA ILE A 132 1.38 -2.26 -3.66
C ILE A 132 2.19 -2.41 -4.96
N LYS A 133 2.42 -3.65 -5.42
CA LYS A 133 3.12 -3.90 -6.69
C LYS A 133 2.34 -3.38 -7.89
N GLN A 134 1.03 -3.61 -7.90
CA GLN A 134 0.17 -3.12 -8.96
C GLN A 134 0.16 -1.59 -9.01
N LEU A 135 0.00 -0.94 -7.86
CA LEU A 135 0.05 0.51 -7.73
C LEU A 135 1.40 1.07 -8.23
N ALA A 136 2.51 0.42 -7.89
CA ALA A 136 3.82 0.84 -8.35
C ALA A 136 3.95 0.79 -9.89
N HIS A 137 3.43 -0.27 -10.52
CA HIS A 137 3.40 -0.41 -11.97
C HIS A 137 2.50 0.65 -12.64
N GLU A 138 1.33 0.92 -12.06
CA GLU A 138 0.42 1.96 -12.55
C GLU A 138 1.05 3.36 -12.47
N ILE A 139 1.76 3.66 -11.39
CA ILE A 139 2.52 4.92 -11.24
C ILE A 139 3.64 5.00 -12.28
N ALA A 140 4.43 3.93 -12.48
CA ALA A 140 5.51 3.93 -13.47
C ALA A 140 4.99 4.13 -14.90
N ARG A 141 3.88 3.47 -15.25
CA ARG A 141 3.19 3.66 -16.53
C ARG A 141 2.72 5.11 -16.70
N PHE A 142 2.09 5.68 -15.67
CA PHE A 142 1.65 7.08 -15.70
C PHE A 142 2.83 8.05 -15.88
N MET A 143 3.99 7.78 -15.26
CA MET A 143 5.20 8.57 -15.45
C MET A 143 5.71 8.48 -16.90
N ALA A 144 5.71 7.30 -17.50
CA ALA A 144 6.10 7.11 -18.90
C ALA A 144 5.16 7.85 -19.87
N GLU A 145 3.84 7.72 -19.70
CA GLU A 145 2.85 8.43 -20.51
C GLU A 145 2.97 9.96 -20.34
N SER A 146 3.21 10.43 -19.12
CA SER A 146 3.45 11.86 -18.83
C SER A 146 4.75 12.35 -19.48
N TYR A 147 5.80 11.54 -19.50
CA TYR A 147 7.05 11.87 -20.17
C TYR A 147 6.84 12.09 -21.67
N ASP A 148 6.16 11.18 -22.36
CA ASP A 148 5.87 11.31 -23.78
C ASP A 148 5.11 12.62 -24.08
N GLN A 149 4.07 12.91 -23.30
CA GLN A 149 3.32 14.16 -23.42
C GLN A 149 4.20 15.40 -23.20
N TYR A 150 5.08 15.38 -22.20
CA TYR A 150 5.97 16.51 -21.93
C TYR A 150 7.03 16.69 -23.01
N VAL A 151 7.54 15.61 -23.60
CA VAL A 151 8.47 15.67 -24.73
C VAL A 151 7.80 16.29 -25.94
N GLU A 152 6.60 15.83 -26.30
CA GLU A 152 5.82 16.39 -27.42
C GLU A 152 5.55 17.89 -27.22
N GLN A 153 5.13 18.29 -26.02
CA GLN A 153 4.90 19.70 -25.69
C GLN A 153 6.20 20.51 -25.73
N ALA A 154 7.32 19.96 -25.25
CA ALA A 154 8.60 20.66 -25.25
C ALA A 154 9.15 20.85 -26.68
N LEU A 155 8.95 19.88 -27.58
CA LEU A 155 9.35 19.96 -28.98
C LEU A 155 8.64 21.10 -29.73
N GLN A 156 7.39 21.41 -29.36
CA GLN A 156 6.62 22.50 -29.96
C GLN A 156 7.08 23.89 -29.49
N ASN A 157 7.60 23.99 -28.26
CA ASN A 157 7.82 25.28 -27.59
C ASN A 157 9.30 25.68 -27.45
N GLU A 158 10.23 24.72 -27.49
CA GLU A 158 11.65 24.96 -27.21
C GLU A 158 12.54 24.24 -28.22
N GLN A 159 13.36 24.99 -28.95
CA GLN A 159 14.23 24.46 -30.01
C GLN A 159 15.59 23.98 -29.47
N ASP A 160 16.01 24.46 -28.30
CA ASP A 160 17.24 24.03 -27.66
C ASP A 160 17.08 22.67 -26.94
N ALA A 161 17.93 21.71 -27.28
CA ALA A 161 17.85 20.35 -26.74
C ALA A 161 18.09 20.29 -25.22
N CYS A 162 19.04 21.08 -24.71
CA CYS A 162 19.37 21.12 -23.29
C CYS A 162 18.21 21.70 -22.48
N ARG A 163 17.61 22.80 -22.95
CA ARG A 163 16.45 23.43 -22.30
C ARG A 163 15.23 22.52 -22.31
N ARG A 164 14.98 21.79 -23.40
CA ARG A 164 13.92 20.76 -23.44
C ARG A 164 14.15 19.69 -22.38
N LEU A 165 15.36 19.13 -22.30
CA LEU A 165 15.70 18.10 -21.32
C LEU A 165 15.47 18.60 -19.89
N ILE A 166 15.95 19.81 -19.57
CA ILE A 166 15.76 20.44 -18.26
C ILE A 166 14.26 20.64 -17.97
N HIS A 167 13.48 21.06 -18.96
CA HIS A 167 12.04 21.26 -18.81
C HIS A 167 11.31 19.95 -18.48
N VAL A 168 11.53 18.92 -19.30
CA VAL A 168 10.91 17.60 -19.14
C VAL A 168 11.31 16.97 -17.81
N TYR A 169 12.60 17.00 -17.47
CA TYR A 169 13.09 16.53 -16.17
C TYR A 169 12.44 17.26 -15.00
N THR A 170 12.31 18.59 -15.08
CA THR A 170 11.69 19.38 -13.99
C THR A 170 10.22 19.02 -13.80
N ARG A 171 9.49 18.78 -14.89
CA ARG A 171 8.07 18.38 -14.83
C ARG A 171 7.91 16.98 -14.26
N LEU A 172 8.68 16.01 -14.76
CA LEU A 172 8.61 14.64 -14.28
C LEU A 172 9.07 14.53 -12.83
N ALA A 173 10.15 15.23 -12.44
CA ALA A 173 10.62 15.26 -11.07
C ALA A 173 9.60 15.82 -10.08
N LYS A 174 8.76 16.78 -10.51
CA LYS A 174 7.64 17.28 -9.71
C LYS A 174 6.57 16.20 -9.55
N LEU A 175 6.17 15.51 -10.62
CA LEU A 175 5.25 14.38 -10.54
C LEU A 175 5.77 13.29 -9.58
N THR A 176 7.05 12.95 -9.65
CA THR A 176 7.69 11.97 -8.75
C THR A 176 7.60 12.38 -7.28
N GLN A 177 7.73 13.68 -6.99
CA GLN A 177 7.49 14.22 -5.65
C GLN A 177 6.02 14.12 -5.25
N GLN A 178 5.08 14.27 -6.18
CA GLN A 178 3.66 14.02 -5.90
C GLN A 178 3.44 12.56 -5.54
N ALA A 179 4.18 11.61 -6.11
CA ALA A 179 4.16 10.20 -5.72
C ALA A 179 4.86 9.91 -4.37
N GLY A 180 5.34 10.94 -3.65
CA GLY A 180 5.96 10.80 -2.34
C GLY A 180 7.42 10.35 -2.38
N THR A 181 8.05 10.38 -3.56
CA THR A 181 9.46 9.98 -3.74
C THR A 181 10.33 11.14 -4.21
N ILE A 182 11.63 11.07 -3.93
CA ILE A 182 12.58 12.09 -4.37
C ILE A 182 13.15 11.68 -5.72
N ALA A 183 12.96 12.54 -6.73
CA ALA A 183 13.52 12.32 -8.06
C ALA A 183 15.06 12.20 -8.03
N PRO A 184 15.67 11.32 -8.83
CA PRO A 184 17.12 11.15 -8.88
C PRO A 184 17.81 12.47 -9.25
N TYR A 185 18.87 12.83 -8.52
CA TYR A 185 19.61 14.10 -8.69
C TYR A 185 18.82 15.39 -8.39
N TRP A 186 17.59 15.30 -7.88
CA TRP A 186 16.76 16.49 -7.64
C TRP A 186 17.36 17.49 -6.67
N GLN A 187 17.97 17.01 -5.58
CA GLN A 187 18.64 17.87 -4.61
C GLN A 187 19.84 18.60 -5.22
N GLN A 188 20.62 17.88 -6.04
CA GLN A 188 21.75 18.46 -6.77
C GLN A 188 21.26 19.48 -7.81
N PHE A 189 20.13 19.21 -8.46
CA PHE A 189 19.51 20.10 -9.44
C PHE A 189 19.01 21.42 -8.83
N VAL A 190 18.34 21.37 -7.67
CA VAL A 190 17.74 22.56 -7.03
C VAL A 190 18.73 23.32 -6.15
N LYS A 191 19.59 22.62 -5.39
CA LYS A 191 20.44 23.22 -4.34
C LYS A 191 21.93 22.93 -4.50
N GLY A 192 22.33 22.18 -5.53
CA GLY A 192 23.72 21.78 -5.73
C GLY A 192 24.60 22.92 -6.22
N ARG A 193 25.84 22.99 -5.72
CA ARG A 193 26.89 23.87 -6.27
C ARG A 193 27.29 23.45 -7.69
N ILE A 194 27.20 22.16 -7.98
CA ILE A 194 27.48 21.54 -9.28
C ILE A 194 26.15 21.03 -9.82
N LYS A 195 25.71 21.55 -10.97
CA LYS A 195 24.49 21.08 -11.63
C LYS A 195 24.69 19.66 -12.19
N PRO A 196 23.63 18.83 -12.21
CA PRO A 196 23.72 17.53 -12.86
C PRO A 196 24.00 17.70 -14.35
N THR A 197 24.77 16.76 -14.89
CA THR A 197 25.05 16.65 -16.33
C THR A 197 23.82 16.15 -17.09
N GLU A 198 23.80 16.33 -18.41
CA GLU A 198 22.71 15.85 -19.27
C GLU A 198 22.51 14.34 -19.14
N ASP A 199 23.59 13.55 -19.12
CA ASP A 199 23.54 12.10 -18.92
C ASP A 199 22.90 11.72 -17.57
N GLN A 200 23.19 12.50 -16.51
CA GLN A 200 22.56 12.29 -15.20
C GLN A 200 21.06 12.59 -15.22
N LEU A 201 20.65 13.63 -15.96
CA LEU A 201 19.23 13.96 -16.12
C LEU A 201 18.50 12.86 -16.92
N CYS A 202 19.09 12.39 -18.01
CA CYS A 202 18.56 11.28 -18.81
C CYS A 202 18.45 9.99 -18.00
N ALA A 203 19.50 9.62 -17.26
CA ALA A 203 19.48 8.46 -16.36
C ALA A 203 18.43 8.63 -15.24
N GLY A 204 18.25 9.85 -14.74
CA GLY A 204 17.22 10.19 -13.77
C GLY A 204 15.81 9.98 -14.32
N LEU A 205 15.54 10.45 -15.54
CA LEU A 205 14.28 10.24 -16.25
C LEU A 205 13.96 8.75 -16.38
N LEU A 206 14.90 7.95 -16.91
CA LEU A 206 14.71 6.51 -17.08
C LEU A 206 14.38 5.83 -15.74
N ARG A 207 15.07 6.20 -14.66
CA ARG A 207 14.85 5.61 -13.34
C ARG A 207 13.49 5.98 -12.74
N MET A 208 12.93 7.15 -13.06
CA MET A 208 11.59 7.56 -12.60
C MET A 208 10.46 6.80 -13.32
N MET A 209 10.71 6.30 -14.53
CA MET A 209 9.75 5.54 -15.34
C MET A 209 9.94 4.02 -15.25
N SER A 210 11.00 3.56 -14.60
CA SER A 210 11.32 2.13 -14.51
C SER A 210 10.40 1.43 -13.51
N ASP A 211 9.90 0.25 -13.90
CA ASP A 211 9.17 -0.64 -12.99
C ASP A 211 10.08 -1.24 -11.90
N PRO A 212 9.60 -1.34 -10.64
CA PRO A 212 10.31 -1.99 -9.54
C PRO A 212 10.14 -3.52 -9.43
#